data_AF-A0A9E3BQH8-F1
#
_entry.id   AF-A0A9E3BQH8-F1
#
_cell.length_a   1.000
_cell.length_b   1.000
_cell.length_c   1.000
_cell.angle_alpha   90.00
_cell.angle_beta   90.00
_cell.angle_gamma   90.00
#
_symmetry.space_group_name_H-M   'P 1'
#
loop_
_entity.id
_entity.type
_entity.pdbx_description
1 polymer ?
#
loop_
_entity_poly.entity_id
_entity_poly.type
_entity_poly.pdbx_seq_one_letter_code
_entity_poly.pdbx_strand_id
1 'polypeptide(L)' 'MVMLARESREMLQVTLAEALGVTQSTISKFESGELSMSPDLIQKAADLLEYPESLFYEALEFHQLPLSFYRRRSKV' A
#
# COMPACT_ATOMS: atom_id res chain seq x y z
N MET A 1 1.69 1.90 -1.34
CA MET A 1 1.11 3.15 -1.88
C MET A 1 -0.41 3.17 -1.89
N VAL A 2 -1.07 2.08 -2.30
CA VAL A 2 -2.55 1.96 -2.36
C VAL A 2 -3.24 2.36 -1.06
N MET A 3 -2.77 1.85 0.09
CA MET A 3 -3.36 2.16 1.40
C MET A 3 -3.36 3.67 1.70
N LEU A 4 -2.23 4.35 1.48
CA LEU A 4 -2.10 5.78 1.73
C LEU A 4 -3.04 6.60 0.84
N ALA A 5 -3.11 6.25 -0.45
CA ALA A 5 -3.99 6.91 -1.40
C ALA A 5 -5.48 6.67 -1.09
N ARG A 6 -5.83 5.48 -0.56
CA ARG A 6 -7.19 5.16 -0.13
C ARG A 6 -7.59 5.93 1.13
N GLU A 7 -6.72 5.94 2.13
CA GLU A 7 -7.00 6.53 3.43
C GLU A 7 -7.04 8.05 3.39
N SER A 8 -6.23 8.68 2.53
CA SER A 8 -6.32 10.13 2.28
C SER A 8 -7.66 10.56 1.66
N ARG A 9 -8.38 9.62 1.05
CA ARG A 9 -9.74 9.81 0.50
C ARG A 9 -10.83 9.29 1.43
N GLU A 10 -10.48 8.91 2.67
CA GLU A 10 -11.40 8.39 3.68
C GLU A 10 -12.20 7.15 3.22
N MET A 11 -11.66 6.39 2.26
CA MET A 11 -12.34 5.25 1.67
C MET A 11 -12.07 3.96 2.46
N LEU A 12 -13.07 3.11 2.64
CA LEU A 12 -12.87 1.75 3.15
C LEU A 12 -12.34 0.82 2.05
N GLN A 13 -11.65 -0.26 2.43
CA GLN A 13 -11.16 -1.26 1.45
C GLN A 13 -12.30 -1.88 0.62
N VAL A 14 -13.46 -2.13 1.24
CA VAL A 14 -14.64 -2.66 0.56
C VAL A 14 -15.16 -1.68 -0.51
N THR A 15 -15.19 -0.39 -0.20
CA THR A 15 -15.67 0.66 -1.11
C THR A 15 -14.73 0.81 -2.31
N LEU A 16 -13.42 0.77 -2.07
CA LEU A 16 -12.43 0.77 -3.16
C LEU A 16 -12.53 -0.49 -4.02
N ALA A 17 -12.74 -1.65 -3.39
CA ALA A 17 -12.90 -2.92 -4.09
C ALA A 17 -14.11 -2.91 -5.03
N GLU A 18 -15.27 -2.43 -4.54
CA GLU A 18 -16.49 -2.27 -5.33
C GLU A 18 -16.28 -1.33 -6.51
N ALA A 19 -15.65 -0.17 -6.27
CA ALA A 19 -15.37 0.81 -7.33
C ALA A 19 -14.42 0.30 -8.41
N LEU A 20 -13.45 -0.55 -8.05
CA LEU A 20 -12.50 -1.15 -8.98
C LEU A 20 -12.97 -2.48 -9.58
N GLY A 21 -14.11 -3.02 -9.14
CA GLY A 21 -14.64 -4.29 -9.60
C GLY A 21 -13.81 -5.50 -9.17
N VAL A 22 -13.15 -5.41 -8.01
CA VAL A 22 -12.33 -6.49 -7.41
C VAL A 22 -12.87 -6.87 -6.04
N THR A 23 -12.29 -7.90 -5.41
CA THR A 23 -12.68 -8.29 -4.05
C THR A 23 -11.91 -7.50 -2.99
N GLN A 24 -12.47 -7.34 -1.80
CA GLN A 24 -11.76 -6.69 -0.68
C GLN A 24 -10.47 -7.43 -0.29
N SER A 25 -10.43 -8.76 -0.44
CA SER A 25 -9.19 -9.53 -0.24
C SER A 25 -8.12 -9.21 -1.28
N THR A 26 -8.51 -8.88 -2.52
CA THR A 26 -7.61 -8.39 -3.56
C THR A 26 -7.00 -7.03 -3.17
N ILE A 27 -7.82 -6.09 -2.69
CA ILE A 27 -7.33 -4.79 -2.20
C ILE A 27 -6.35 -4.98 -1.04
N SER A 28 -6.67 -5.85 -0.08
CA SER A 28 -5.77 -6.15 1.04
C SER A 28 -4.39 -6.62 0.56
N LYS A 29 -4.33 -7.50 -0.45
CA LYS A 29 -3.07 -7.98 -1.04
C LYS A 29 -2.32 -6.91 -1.81
N PHE A 30 -3.03 -5.98 -2.48
CA PHE A 30 -2.39 -4.82 -3.12
C PHE A 30 -1.79 -3.87 -2.06
N GLU A 31 -2.46 -3.71 -0.92
CA GLU A 31 -2.00 -2.87 0.18
C GLU A 31 -0.81 -3.47 0.94
N SER A 32 -0.77 -4.79 1.11
CA SER A 32 0.35 -5.50 1.73
C SER A 32 1.55 -5.70 0.79
N GLY A 33 1.37 -5.47 -0.52
CA GLY A 33 2.40 -5.71 -1.54
C GLY A 33 2.54 -7.19 -1.94
N GLU A 34 1.68 -8.09 -1.44
CA GLU A 34 1.66 -9.50 -1.84
C GLU A 34 1.23 -9.71 -3.29
N LEU A 35 0.48 -8.76 -3.86
CA LEU A 35 0.00 -8.80 -5.23
C LEU A 35 0.27 -7.45 -5.93
N SER A 36 0.75 -7.51 -7.15
CA SER A 36 0.90 -6.32 -8.01
C SER A 36 -0.39 -6.05 -8.79
N MET A 37 -0.74 -4.78 -8.96
CA MET A 37 -1.85 -4.37 -9.82
C MET A 37 -1.45 -4.42 -11.29
N SER A 38 -2.40 -4.76 -12.17
CA SER A 38 -2.19 -4.62 -13.62
C SER A 38 -2.23 -3.15 -14.05
N PRO A 39 -1.62 -2.76 -15.18
CA PRO A 39 -1.66 -1.38 -15.67
C PRO A 39 -3.08 -0.82 -15.81
N ASP A 40 -4.03 -1.61 -16.30
CA ASP A 40 -5.44 -1.19 -16.41
C ASP A 40 -6.08 -0.86 -15.05
N LEU A 41 -5.70 -1.62 -14.01
CA LEU A 41 -6.18 -1.40 -12.64
C LEU A 41 -5.50 -0.19 -12.01
N ILE A 42 -4.22 0.03 -12.31
CA ILE A 42 -3.47 1.22 -11.88
C ILE A 42 -4.11 2.49 -12.46
N GLN A 43 -4.42 2.51 -13.77
CA GLN A 43 -5.11 3.63 -14.39
C GLN A 43 -6.46 3.92 -13.69
N LYS A 44 -7.29 2.88 -13.50
CA LYS A 44 -8.59 3.04 -12.83
C LYS A 44 -8.46 3.56 -11.40
N ALA A 45 -7.48 3.05 -10.65
CA ALA A 45 -7.21 3.50 -9.29
C ALA A 45 -6.70 4.94 -9.26
N ALA A 46 -5.84 5.32 -10.20
CA ALA A 46 -5.33 6.68 -10.37
C ALA A 46 -6.45 7.67 -10.68
N ASP A 47 -7.33 7.33 -11.62
CA ASP A 47 -8.48 8.15 -11.99
C ASP A 47 -9.48 8.27 -10.82
N LEU A 48 -9.78 7.15 -10.14
CA LEU A 48 -10.74 7.11 -9.03
C LEU A 48 -10.25 7.86 -7.79
N LEU A 49 -8.97 7.74 -7.45
CA LEU A 49 -8.38 8.34 -6.24
C LEU A 49 -7.78 9.73 -6.52
N GLU A 50 -7.87 10.20 -7.77
CA GLU A 50 -7.33 11.48 -8.25
C GLU A 50 -5.84 11.64 -7.90
N TYR A 51 -5.04 10.62 -8.25
CA TYR A 51 -3.59 10.61 -8.09
C TYR A 51 -2.91 10.23 -9.41
N PRO A 52 -1.66 10.66 -9.63
CA PRO A 52 -0.90 10.20 -10.79
C PRO A 52 -0.59 8.71 -10.69
N GLU A 53 -0.63 7.99 -11.81
CA GLU A 53 -0.31 6.56 -11.87
C GLU A 53 1.07 6.22 -11.27
N SER A 54 2.04 7.14 -11.41
CA SER A 54 3.39 7.02 -10.86
C SER A 54 3.40 6.67 -9.37
N LEU A 55 2.41 7.15 -8.61
CA LEU A 55 2.26 6.84 -7.19
C LEU A 55 2.10 5.33 -6.93
N PHE A 56 1.45 4.61 -7.83
CA PHE A 56 1.13 3.18 -7.65
C PHE A 56 2.26 2.25 -8.14
N TYR A 57 3.24 2.78 -8.86
CA TYR A 57 4.45 2.05 -9.25
C TYR A 57 5.53 2.04 -8.15
N GLU A 58 5.43 2.93 -7.17
CA GLU A 58 6.38 2.98 -6.06
C GLU A 58 6.02 1.97 -4.96
N ALA A 59 6.83 0.91 -4.84
CA ALA A 59 6.84 0.08 -3.66
C ALA A 59 7.61 0.82 -2.54
N LEU A 60 6.91 1.16 -1.44
CA LEU A 60 7.63 1.52 -0.22
C LEU A 60 8.20 0.24 0.37
N GLU A 61 9.50 0.06 0.17
CA GLU A 61 10.29 -0.86 0.99
C GLU A 61 10.35 -0.28 2.40
N PHE A 62 9.40 -0.66 3.26
CA PHE A 62 9.51 -0.43 4.70
C PHE A 62 10.66 -1.28 5.22
N HIS A 63 11.88 -0.74 5.11
CA HIS A 63 13.03 -1.29 5.79
C HIS A 63 12.73 -1.21 7.29
N GLN A 64 12.34 -2.33 7.88
CA GLN A 64 12.32 -2.42 9.34
C GLN A 64 13.74 -2.12 9.80
N LEU A 65 13.92 -0.95 10.40
CA LEU A 65 15.19 -0.60 11.03
C LEU A 65 15.50 -1.74 11.99
N PRO A 66 16.69 -2.36 11.90
CA PRO A 66 17.02 -3.46 12.78
C PRO A 66 16.88 -2.97 14.22
N LEU A 67 16.00 -3.60 15.00
CA LEU A 67 15.83 -3.38 16.44
C LEU A 67 17.05 -3.90 17.23
N SER A 68 18.24 -3.85 16.65
CA SER A 68 19.48 -4.09 17.34
C SER A 68 19.79 -2.87 18.21
N PHE A 69 19.19 -2.83 19.40
CA PHE A 69 19.69 -1.98 20.47
C PHE A 69 21.07 -2.53 20.88
N TYR A 70 22.15 -1.85 20.50
CA TYR A 70 23.47 -2.15 21.03
C TYR A 70 23.47 -1.86 22.54
N ARG A 71 23.20 -2.89 23.36
CA ARG A 71 23.38 -2.80 24.80
C ARG A 71 24.84 -3.14 25.11
N ARG A 72 25.67 -2.10 25.30
CA ARG A 72 27.01 -2.27 25.86
C ARG A 72 26.87 -2.90 27.25
N ARG A 73 27.30 -4.15 27.44
CA ARG A 73 27.46 -4.70 28.78
C ARG A 73 28.63 -3.98 29.44
N SER A 74 28.35 -3.21 30.49
CA SER A 74 29.37 -2.72 31.40
C SER A 74 30.06 -3.95 32.01
N LYS A 75 31.38 -4.07 31.84
CA LYS A 75 32.17 -5.07 32.55
C LYS A 75 32.09 -4.76 34.05
N VAL A 76 31.58 -5.72 34.82
CA VAL A 76 31.82 -5.83 36.27
C VAL A 76 33.05 -6.70 36.44
#